data_AF-A0AAV3XJL0-F1
#
_entry.id   AF-A0AAV3XJL0-F1
#
_cell.length_a   1.000
_cell.length_b   1.000
_cell.length_c   1.000
_cell.angle_alpha   90.00
_cell.angle_beta   90.00
_cell.angle_gamma   90.00
#
_symmetry.space_group_name_H-M   'P 1'
#
loop_
_entity.id
_entity.type
_entity.pdbx_description
1 polymer ?
#
loop_
_entity_poly.entity_id
_entity_poly.type
_entity_poly.pdbx_seq_one_letter_code
_entity_poly.pdbx_strand_id
1 'polypeptide(L)'
;MKLDWDKAVHVANQAIFLKLNRSLTDIEVIVLKGAWQRQEYDEIAAQHQYATSYISQDVAPKLWKLLSEALGEKVKKSNFKQALERYWEKQIEAGNSPLYSAKEEEKVADIGHNFTKGEPEEIPAVERYVERDPIETICYETLLQPGSLIRIKAPSLMGKTLLVTRILAQVATQGYRTANLSFELADRKTHFTHLDKFLRWFCINVSRELGISGNLADYWDEENMGSKVSCTTYFEEYLLQQEENPIALGLDNVDLLFPHPEIYEDFFGLLRSWYEKARSRPRWKKLRLIIVHSTDVYIRLNINQSPFNVGLPIELSEFNRPQVQELAKQHGLGGETSFIDPLMGLVGGHPYLLDWAFSYLKNHPEIPREQLLAEAPTERGIYASHLRKYWLNLQSNLDLTAAFKKVLTSPETVKLEPIQAYQLQSMGLVKLSGDRLEPRCDLYYQYFSNNLGDI
;
A
#
# COMPACT_ATOMS: atom_id res chain seq x y z
N MET A 1 -9.69 -5.40 -33.16
CA MET A 1 -8.73 -5.22 -32.04
C MET A 1 -8.38 -6.61 -31.55
N LYS A 2 -7.12 -7.01 -31.38
CA LYS A 2 -6.80 -8.37 -30.91
C LYS A 2 -6.98 -8.48 -29.39
N LEU A 3 -7.66 -9.51 -28.93
CA LEU A 3 -7.85 -9.80 -27.52
C LEU A 3 -6.57 -10.41 -26.94
N ASP A 4 -5.90 -9.70 -26.03
CA ASP A 4 -4.76 -10.22 -25.26
C ASP A 4 -5.24 -10.94 -23.97
N TRP A 5 -4.32 -11.55 -23.23
CA TRP A 5 -4.66 -12.38 -22.07
C TRP A 5 -5.35 -11.59 -20.96
N ASP A 6 -4.82 -10.43 -20.59
CA ASP A 6 -5.34 -9.62 -19.47
C ASP A 6 -6.76 -9.14 -19.77
N LYS A 7 -7.01 -8.79 -21.03
CA LYS A 7 -8.32 -8.49 -21.57
C LYS A 7 -9.25 -9.70 -21.56
N ALA A 8 -8.78 -10.85 -22.03
CA ALA A 8 -9.59 -12.06 -22.11
C ALA A 8 -10.06 -12.55 -20.74
N VAL A 9 -9.19 -12.54 -19.73
CA VAL A 9 -9.56 -12.93 -18.36
C VAL A 9 -10.54 -11.93 -17.74
N HIS A 10 -10.36 -10.64 -18.00
CA HIS A 10 -11.29 -9.61 -17.54
C HIS A 10 -12.69 -9.81 -18.14
N VAL A 11 -12.80 -10.04 -19.44
CA VAL A 11 -14.09 -10.26 -20.09
C VAL A 11 -14.72 -11.59 -19.72
N ALA A 12 -13.94 -12.65 -19.54
CA ALA A 12 -14.46 -13.90 -19.01
C ALA A 12 -15.06 -13.71 -17.61
N ASN A 13 -14.34 -13.00 -16.73
CA ASN A 13 -14.79 -12.72 -15.38
C ASN A 13 -16.04 -11.82 -15.35
N GLN A 14 -16.05 -10.76 -16.17
CA GLN A 14 -17.17 -9.84 -16.28
C GLN A 14 -18.43 -10.53 -16.80
N ALA A 15 -18.32 -11.38 -17.83
CA ALA A 15 -19.45 -12.13 -18.36
C ALA A 15 -20.08 -13.05 -17.29
N ILE A 16 -19.24 -13.75 -16.53
CA ILE A 16 -19.69 -14.64 -15.44
C ILE A 16 -20.32 -13.82 -14.32
N PHE A 17 -19.70 -12.71 -13.92
CA PHE A 17 -20.22 -11.83 -12.88
C PHE A 17 -21.61 -11.29 -13.21
N LEU A 18 -21.79 -10.76 -14.44
CA LEU A 18 -23.07 -10.19 -14.89
C LEU A 18 -24.21 -11.22 -14.95
N LYS A 19 -23.91 -12.50 -15.19
CA LYS A 19 -24.94 -13.55 -15.34
C LYS A 19 -25.18 -14.37 -14.09
N LEU A 20 -24.13 -14.61 -13.30
CA LEU A 20 -24.14 -15.60 -12.22
C LEU A 20 -23.75 -15.01 -10.87
N ASN A 21 -23.48 -13.70 -10.81
CA ASN A 21 -23.11 -12.95 -9.60
C ASN A 21 -21.93 -13.58 -8.83
N ARG A 22 -21.01 -14.21 -9.57
CA ARG A 22 -19.76 -14.79 -9.05
C ARG A 22 -18.61 -14.46 -9.99
N SER A 23 -17.40 -14.48 -9.45
CA SER A 23 -16.17 -14.36 -10.24
C SER A 23 -15.56 -15.73 -10.51
N LEU A 24 -14.63 -15.79 -11.47
CA LEU A 24 -13.76 -16.94 -11.68
C LEU A 24 -12.94 -17.20 -10.41
N THR A 25 -12.88 -18.44 -9.96
CA THR A 25 -11.97 -18.86 -8.87
C THR A 25 -10.53 -18.97 -9.39
N ASP A 26 -9.54 -18.95 -8.51
CA ASP A 26 -8.13 -19.02 -8.91
C ASP A 26 -7.82 -20.24 -9.78
N ILE A 27 -8.39 -21.40 -9.45
CA ILE A 27 -8.22 -22.62 -10.25
C ILE A 27 -8.90 -22.54 -11.62
N GLU A 28 -10.00 -21.79 -11.74
CA GLU A 28 -10.68 -21.53 -13.02
C GLU A 28 -9.84 -20.56 -13.88
N VAL A 29 -9.21 -19.55 -13.26
CA VAL A 29 -8.25 -18.64 -13.94
C VAL A 29 -7.01 -19.40 -14.41
N ILE A 30 -6.47 -20.30 -13.58
CA ILE A 30 -5.33 -21.17 -13.93
C ILE A 30 -5.67 -22.05 -15.12
N VAL A 31 -6.82 -22.72 -15.11
CA VAL A 31 -7.26 -23.56 -16.23
C VAL A 31 -7.51 -22.74 -17.50
N LEU A 32 -8.09 -21.54 -17.38
CA LEU A 32 -8.30 -20.61 -18.49
C LEU A 32 -6.96 -20.14 -19.08
N LYS A 33 -5.96 -19.85 -18.23
CA LYS A 33 -4.61 -19.43 -18.63
C LYS A 33 -3.84 -20.54 -19.31
N GLY A 34 -3.88 -21.75 -18.77
CA GLY A 34 -3.25 -22.91 -19.39
C GLY A 34 -3.87 -23.24 -20.74
N ALA A 35 -5.20 -23.19 -20.85
CA ALA A 35 -5.90 -23.29 -22.13
C ALA A 35 -5.50 -22.17 -23.11
N TRP A 36 -5.27 -20.95 -22.62
CA TRP A 36 -4.79 -19.82 -23.44
C TRP A 36 -3.40 -20.06 -23.99
N GLN A 37 -2.54 -20.73 -23.23
CA GLN A 37 -1.17 -21.10 -23.62
C GLN A 37 -1.09 -22.43 -24.39
N ARG A 38 -2.24 -23.06 -24.71
CA ARG A 38 -2.36 -24.36 -25.38
C ARG A 38 -1.73 -25.54 -24.60
N GLN A 39 -1.70 -25.44 -23.27
CA GLN A 39 -1.25 -26.52 -22.41
C GLN A 39 -2.32 -27.61 -22.27
N GLU A 40 -1.90 -28.86 -22.08
CA GLU A 40 -2.78 -29.97 -21.72
C GLU A 40 -3.10 -30.00 -20.21
N TYR A 41 -4.21 -30.66 -19.82
CA TYR A 41 -4.68 -30.58 -18.42
C TYR A 41 -3.73 -31.24 -17.42
N ASP A 42 -2.95 -32.23 -17.86
CA ASP A 42 -1.86 -32.83 -17.11
C ASP A 42 -0.69 -31.87 -16.90
N GLU A 43 -0.33 -31.06 -17.90
CA GLU A 43 0.70 -30.02 -17.79
C GLU A 43 0.28 -28.91 -16.82
N ILE A 44 -0.97 -28.45 -16.92
CA ILE A 44 -1.55 -27.45 -16.01
C ILE A 44 -1.56 -28.00 -14.58
N ALA A 45 -1.94 -29.27 -14.42
CA ALA A 45 -1.97 -29.93 -13.12
C ALA A 45 -0.58 -30.05 -12.50
N ALA A 46 0.43 -30.47 -13.28
CA ALA A 46 1.80 -30.61 -12.80
C ALA A 46 2.43 -29.27 -12.41
N GLN A 47 2.22 -28.20 -13.19
CA GLN A 47 2.79 -26.87 -12.92
C GLN A 47 2.22 -26.24 -11.64
N HIS A 48 0.96 -26.55 -11.31
CA HIS A 48 0.25 -25.97 -10.18
C HIS A 48 -0.01 -26.99 -9.05
N GLN A 49 0.67 -28.14 -9.09
CA GLN A 49 0.62 -29.20 -8.06
C GLN A 49 -0.79 -29.76 -7.79
N TYR A 50 -1.64 -29.84 -8.81
CA TYR A 50 -2.96 -30.48 -8.74
C TYR A 50 -2.92 -31.91 -9.29
N ALA A 51 -3.90 -32.73 -8.91
CA ALA A 51 -4.14 -34.01 -9.57
C ALA A 51 -4.73 -33.77 -10.97
N THR A 52 -4.19 -34.45 -11.99
CA THR A 52 -4.72 -34.37 -13.37
C THR A 52 -6.21 -34.69 -13.45
N SER A 53 -6.69 -35.64 -12.64
CA SER A 53 -8.12 -35.99 -12.55
C SER A 53 -8.96 -34.82 -12.01
N TYR A 54 -8.46 -34.07 -11.04
CA TYR A 54 -9.17 -32.91 -10.47
C TYR A 54 -9.36 -31.81 -11.52
N ILE A 55 -8.32 -31.48 -12.29
CA ILE A 55 -8.43 -30.49 -13.36
C ILE A 55 -9.30 -30.98 -14.52
N SER A 56 -9.04 -32.19 -15.02
CA SER A 56 -9.69 -32.70 -16.24
C SER A 56 -11.13 -33.17 -16.06
N GLN A 57 -11.48 -33.68 -14.87
CA GLN A 57 -12.81 -34.25 -14.60
C GLN A 57 -13.72 -33.33 -13.79
N ASP A 58 -13.18 -32.40 -13.01
CA ASP A 58 -13.97 -31.52 -12.15
C ASP A 58 -13.94 -30.05 -12.60
N VAL A 59 -12.77 -29.41 -12.51
CA VAL A 59 -12.67 -27.95 -12.72
C VAL A 59 -12.92 -27.56 -14.18
N ALA A 60 -12.23 -28.18 -15.14
CA ALA A 60 -12.31 -27.76 -16.52
C ALA A 60 -13.72 -27.96 -17.15
N PRO A 61 -14.42 -29.10 -16.95
CA PRO A 61 -15.79 -29.26 -17.44
C PRO A 61 -16.77 -28.23 -16.85
N LYS A 62 -16.64 -27.93 -15.54
CA LYS A 62 -17.45 -26.92 -14.86
C LYS A 62 -17.19 -25.51 -15.43
N LEU A 63 -15.92 -25.15 -15.63
CA LEU A 63 -15.54 -23.86 -16.23
C LEU A 63 -16.11 -23.67 -17.63
N TRP A 64 -16.00 -24.67 -18.52
CA TRP A 64 -16.53 -24.54 -19.88
C TRP A 64 -18.05 -24.47 -19.91
N LYS A 65 -18.73 -25.21 -19.03
CA LYS A 65 -20.19 -25.09 -18.86
C LYS A 65 -20.57 -23.69 -18.37
N LEU A 66 -19.83 -23.16 -17.40
CA LEU A 66 -20.04 -21.83 -16.84
C LEU A 66 -19.88 -20.73 -17.88
N LEU A 67 -18.79 -20.76 -18.65
CA LEU A 67 -18.57 -19.80 -19.73
C LEU A 67 -19.61 -19.95 -20.83
N SER A 68 -20.11 -21.16 -21.07
CA SER A 68 -21.20 -21.35 -22.04
C SER A 68 -22.49 -20.66 -21.62
N GLU A 69 -22.80 -20.74 -20.32
CA GLU A 69 -23.96 -20.09 -19.72
C GLU A 69 -23.80 -18.56 -19.70
N ALA A 70 -22.61 -18.07 -19.34
CA ALA A 70 -22.35 -16.63 -19.22
C ALA A 70 -22.31 -15.92 -20.60
N LEU A 71 -21.69 -16.54 -21.61
CA LEU A 71 -21.55 -15.95 -22.94
C LEU A 71 -22.77 -16.23 -23.84
N GLY A 72 -23.68 -17.11 -23.41
CA GLY A 72 -24.89 -17.47 -24.16
C GLY A 72 -24.62 -18.32 -25.42
N GLU A 73 -23.43 -18.91 -25.55
CA GLU A 73 -23.08 -19.83 -26.64
C GLU A 73 -22.21 -20.99 -26.15
N LYS A 74 -22.07 -22.07 -26.94
CA LYS A 74 -21.33 -23.25 -26.49
C LYS A 74 -19.82 -23.04 -26.49
N VAL A 75 -19.23 -23.01 -25.29
CA VAL A 75 -17.79 -22.82 -25.04
C VAL A 75 -17.09 -24.14 -24.73
N LYS A 76 -15.91 -24.33 -25.31
CA LYS A 76 -14.98 -25.45 -25.13
C LYS A 76 -13.54 -24.92 -25.13
N LYS A 77 -12.59 -25.71 -24.59
CA LYS A 77 -11.14 -25.42 -24.64
C LYS A 77 -10.62 -25.02 -26.05
N SER A 78 -11.23 -25.53 -27.12
CA SER A 78 -10.81 -25.23 -28.49
C SER A 78 -11.36 -23.93 -29.09
N ASN A 79 -12.46 -23.37 -28.54
CA ASN A 79 -13.15 -22.22 -29.14
C ASN A 79 -13.36 -21.02 -28.19
N PHE A 80 -13.00 -21.14 -26.91
CA PHE A 80 -13.25 -20.10 -25.90
C PHE A 80 -12.64 -18.74 -26.24
N LYS A 81 -11.47 -18.70 -26.90
CA LYS A 81 -10.85 -17.43 -27.32
C LYS A 81 -11.75 -16.65 -28.27
N GLN A 82 -12.27 -17.32 -29.29
CA GLN A 82 -13.20 -16.74 -30.26
C GLN A 82 -14.54 -16.37 -29.61
N ALA A 83 -14.99 -17.16 -28.63
CA ALA A 83 -16.22 -16.86 -27.90
C ALA A 83 -16.09 -15.56 -27.07
N LEU A 84 -14.96 -15.39 -26.37
CA LEU A 84 -14.66 -14.18 -25.61
C LEU A 84 -14.47 -12.97 -26.52
N GLU A 85 -13.80 -13.14 -27.67
CA GLU A 85 -13.65 -12.08 -28.69
C GLU A 85 -15.02 -11.61 -29.21
N ARG A 86 -15.92 -12.52 -29.56
CA ARG A 86 -17.26 -12.15 -30.05
C ARG A 86 -18.11 -11.49 -28.97
N TYR A 87 -18.05 -11.99 -27.74
CA TYR A 87 -18.77 -11.36 -26.62
C TYR A 87 -18.25 -9.94 -26.38
N TRP A 88 -16.94 -9.76 -26.42
CA TRP A 88 -16.31 -8.47 -26.32
C TRP A 88 -16.76 -7.52 -27.43
N GLU A 89 -16.71 -7.96 -28.69
CA GLU A 89 -17.12 -7.16 -29.85
C GLU A 89 -18.60 -6.75 -29.77
N LYS A 90 -19.48 -7.67 -29.36
CA LYS A 90 -20.91 -7.37 -29.13
C LYS A 90 -21.12 -6.32 -28.04
N GLN A 91 -20.33 -6.34 -26.98
CA GLN A 91 -20.40 -5.35 -25.91
C GLN A 91 -19.95 -3.97 -26.41
N ILE A 92 -18.88 -3.90 -27.22
CA ILE A 92 -18.46 -2.66 -27.91
C ILE A 92 -19.58 -2.13 -28.82
N GLU A 93 -20.20 -2.98 -29.64
CA GLU A 93 -21.27 -2.59 -30.57
C GLU A 93 -22.55 -2.14 -29.84
N ALA A 94 -22.83 -2.68 -28.65
CA ALA A 94 -23.96 -2.30 -27.80
C ALA A 94 -23.72 -1.00 -27.01
N GLY A 95 -22.60 -0.30 -27.21
CA GLY A 95 -22.24 0.91 -26.47
C GLY A 95 -21.75 0.65 -25.03
N ASN A 96 -21.70 -0.61 -24.61
CA ASN A 96 -21.11 -1.04 -23.35
C ASN A 96 -19.69 -1.51 -23.64
N SER A 97 -18.74 -0.62 -23.88
CA SER A 97 -17.38 -1.08 -24.11
C SER A 97 -16.90 -1.89 -22.89
N PRO A 98 -16.55 -3.18 -23.05
CA PRO A 98 -15.98 -3.97 -21.96
C PRO A 98 -14.51 -3.61 -21.76
N LEU A 99 -13.96 -2.69 -22.57
CA LEU A 99 -12.65 -2.10 -22.39
C LEU A 99 -12.63 -0.67 -22.93
N TYR A 100 -12.96 0.28 -22.07
CA TYR A 100 -12.60 1.68 -22.19
C TYR A 100 -12.15 2.15 -20.80
N SER A 101 -10.84 2.12 -20.59
CA SER A 101 -10.11 3.02 -19.66
C SER A 101 -8.64 3.14 -20.12
N ALA A 102 -8.40 3.21 -21.43
CA ALA A 102 -7.04 3.32 -22.00
C ALA A 102 -6.90 4.41 -23.08
N LYS A 103 -7.85 5.35 -23.16
CA LYS A 103 -7.74 6.55 -24.02
C LYS A 103 -8.38 7.77 -23.36
N GLU A 104 -7.90 8.11 -22.17
CA GLU A 104 -8.12 9.43 -21.54
C GLU A 104 -6.83 9.97 -20.89
N GLU A 105 -5.66 9.62 -21.44
CA GLU A 105 -4.39 10.18 -20.94
C GLU A 105 -3.97 11.49 -21.60
N GLU A 106 -4.67 12.02 -22.62
CA GLU A 106 -4.15 13.22 -23.31
C GLU A 106 -5.13 14.35 -23.69
N LYS A 107 -6.45 14.31 -23.44
CA LYS A 107 -7.32 15.44 -23.85
C LYS A 107 -8.50 15.88 -22.96
N VAL A 108 -8.60 15.44 -21.71
CA VAL A 108 -9.57 16.01 -20.75
C VAL A 108 -8.83 16.86 -19.72
N ALA A 109 -8.22 17.93 -20.22
CA ALA A 109 -7.84 19.10 -19.42
C ALA A 109 -9.02 20.05 -19.21
N ASP A 110 -10.24 19.64 -19.54
CA ASP A 110 -11.42 20.49 -19.37
C ASP A 110 -12.68 19.61 -19.33
N ILE A 111 -13.51 19.81 -18.30
CA ILE A 111 -14.83 19.19 -18.10
C ILE A 111 -14.82 17.77 -17.46
N GLY A 112 -14.23 17.66 -16.27
CA GLY A 112 -14.52 16.61 -15.27
C GLY A 112 -15.48 17.14 -14.19
N HIS A 113 -16.77 17.12 -14.47
CA HIS A 113 -17.82 17.26 -13.45
C HIS A 113 -18.95 16.29 -13.76
N ASN A 114 -19.27 15.45 -12.76
CA ASN A 114 -20.42 14.56 -12.62
C ASN A 114 -20.24 13.14 -13.18
N PHE A 115 -19.81 12.20 -12.33
CA PHE A 115 -20.66 11.16 -11.74
C PHE A 115 -19.80 10.12 -10.99
N THR A 116 -19.42 10.45 -9.75
CA THR A 116 -19.02 9.51 -8.71
C THR A 116 -20.21 9.24 -7.78
N LYS A 117 -20.45 7.96 -7.48
CA LYS A 117 -21.27 7.55 -6.33
C LYS A 117 -20.55 6.36 -5.68
N GLY A 118 -19.85 6.61 -4.58
CA GLY A 118 -19.43 5.57 -3.63
C GLY A 118 -17.98 5.63 -3.16
N GLU A 119 -17.08 6.32 -3.85
CA GLU A 119 -15.74 6.65 -3.34
C GLU A 119 -15.71 8.16 -3.06
N PRO A 120 -15.16 8.63 -1.93
CA PRO A 120 -14.78 10.03 -1.83
C PRO A 120 -13.81 10.31 -2.97
N GLU A 121 -14.23 11.15 -3.92
CA GLU A 121 -13.33 11.80 -4.87
C GLU A 121 -12.11 12.33 -4.12
N GLU A 122 -10.93 12.24 -4.75
CA GLU A 122 -9.69 12.84 -4.28
C GLU A 122 -9.89 14.35 -4.06
N ILE A 123 -10.32 14.70 -2.84
CA ILE A 123 -10.17 16.04 -2.29
C ILE A 123 -8.66 16.28 -2.27
N PRO A 124 -8.15 17.44 -2.71
CA PRO A 124 -6.72 17.73 -2.57
C PRO A 124 -6.35 17.51 -1.10
N ALA A 125 -5.54 16.47 -0.84
CA ALA A 125 -5.27 15.92 0.49
C ALA A 125 -4.45 16.86 1.41
N VAL A 126 -4.39 18.15 1.07
CA VAL A 126 -3.59 19.17 1.76
C VAL A 126 -4.43 19.95 2.78
N GLU A 127 -5.76 19.95 2.72
CA GLU A 127 -6.58 20.80 3.61
C GLU A 127 -7.10 20.16 4.90
N ARG A 128 -7.13 18.83 5.04
CA ARG A 128 -7.67 18.16 6.24
C ARG A 128 -6.60 17.36 6.97
N TYR A 129 -5.94 18.02 7.91
CA TYR A 129 -4.95 17.43 8.80
C TYR A 129 -5.36 17.66 10.25
N VAL A 130 -5.32 16.61 11.06
CA VAL A 130 -5.55 16.70 12.51
C VAL A 130 -4.21 16.61 13.22
N GLU A 131 -3.91 17.66 14.00
CA GLU A 131 -2.64 17.77 14.71
C GLU A 131 -2.52 16.76 15.84
N ARG A 132 -1.31 16.22 15.99
CA ARG A 132 -0.90 15.30 17.04
C ARG A 132 0.13 15.97 17.94
N ASP A 133 -0.23 17.13 18.46
CA ASP A 133 0.61 17.89 19.40
C ASP A 133 1.17 16.98 20.51
N PRO A 134 2.49 16.94 20.77
CA PRO A 134 3.55 17.82 20.23
C PRO A 134 4.34 17.28 19.02
N ILE A 135 3.87 16.24 18.33
CA ILE A 135 4.64 15.52 17.31
C ILE A 135 5.13 16.44 16.18
N GLU A 136 4.25 17.28 15.63
CA GLU A 136 4.58 18.17 14.51
C GLU A 136 5.67 19.16 14.90
N THR A 137 5.51 19.81 16.06
CA THR A 137 6.46 20.79 16.59
C THR A 137 7.83 20.15 16.81
N ILE A 138 7.88 18.99 17.47
CA ILE A 138 9.13 18.26 17.71
C ILE A 138 9.81 17.88 16.39
N CYS A 139 9.06 17.41 15.40
CA CYS A 139 9.61 17.07 14.08
C CYS A 139 10.21 18.29 13.41
N TYR A 140 9.48 19.41 13.39
CA TYR A 140 9.94 20.65 12.78
C TYR A 140 11.21 21.19 13.46
N GLU A 141 11.22 21.31 14.79
CA GLU A 141 12.39 21.77 15.54
C GLU A 141 13.62 20.89 15.32
N THR A 142 13.39 19.58 15.17
CA THR A 142 14.46 18.63 14.89
C THR A 142 15.03 18.81 13.48
N LEU A 143 14.18 19.04 12.46
CA LEU A 143 14.64 19.30 11.08
C LEU A 143 15.43 20.60 10.94
N LEU A 144 15.27 21.55 11.86
CA LEU A 144 16.11 22.75 11.85
C LEU A 144 17.55 22.46 12.29
N GLN A 145 17.80 21.34 13.00
CA GLN A 145 19.14 20.98 13.47
C GLN A 145 20.02 20.42 12.34
N PRO A 146 21.28 20.88 12.20
CA PRO A 146 22.21 20.37 11.19
C PRO A 146 22.38 18.85 11.22
N GLY A 147 22.20 18.19 10.07
CA GLY A 147 22.42 16.75 9.96
C GLY A 147 21.37 15.89 10.66
N SER A 148 20.19 16.42 10.98
CA SER A 148 19.18 15.68 11.75
C SER A 148 18.67 14.43 11.03
N LEU A 149 18.21 13.46 11.83
CA LEU A 149 17.50 12.28 11.36
C LEU A 149 16.26 12.07 12.24
N ILE A 150 15.11 11.92 11.60
CA ILE A 150 13.82 11.59 12.24
C ILE A 150 13.39 10.22 11.72
N ARG A 151 12.84 9.40 12.61
CA ARG A 151 12.26 8.10 12.27
C ARG A 151 10.80 8.10 12.66
N ILE A 152 9.93 7.98 11.66
CA ILE A 152 8.49 7.94 11.87
C ILE A 152 8.02 6.50 11.73
N LYS A 153 7.51 5.94 12.83
CA LYS A 153 7.01 4.58 12.94
C LYS A 153 5.52 4.61 13.21
N ALA A 154 4.75 3.85 12.45
CA ALA A 154 3.36 3.50 12.77
C ALA A 154 2.82 2.52 11.73
N PRO A 155 1.81 1.70 12.04
CA PRO A 155 1.17 0.83 11.04
C PRO A 155 0.73 1.56 9.76
N SER A 156 0.44 0.77 8.73
CA SER A 156 -0.17 1.28 7.50
C SER A 156 -1.43 2.11 7.81
N LEU A 157 -1.68 3.16 7.02
CA LEU A 157 -2.89 4.00 7.12
C LEU A 157 -3.07 4.83 8.41
N MET A 158 -1.98 5.05 9.16
CA MET A 158 -1.96 5.90 10.37
C MET A 158 -1.63 7.38 10.12
N GLY A 159 -1.44 7.79 8.85
CA GLY A 159 -1.15 9.19 8.49
C GLY A 159 0.33 9.59 8.49
N LYS A 160 1.25 8.61 8.40
CA LYS A 160 2.70 8.86 8.32
C LYS A 160 3.08 9.77 7.16
N THR A 161 2.67 9.42 5.94
CA THR A 161 2.93 10.18 4.72
C THR A 161 2.36 11.60 4.79
N LEU A 162 1.19 11.76 5.42
CA LEU A 162 0.56 13.07 5.62
C LEU A 162 1.39 13.95 6.56
N LEU A 163 1.88 13.39 7.67
CA LEU A 163 2.80 14.08 8.59
C LEU A 163 4.09 14.50 7.86
N VAL A 164 4.72 13.59 7.10
CA VAL A 164 5.95 13.87 6.35
C VAL A 164 5.75 15.00 5.35
N THR A 165 4.66 14.94 4.58
CA THR A 165 4.31 15.98 3.60
C THR A 165 4.14 17.34 4.29
N ARG A 166 3.47 17.38 5.45
CA ARG A 166 3.27 18.61 6.23
C ARG A 166 4.59 19.18 6.76
N ILE A 167 5.44 18.37 7.39
CA ILE A 167 6.71 18.87 7.95
C ILE A 167 7.68 19.30 6.86
N LEU A 168 7.71 18.61 5.71
CA LEU A 168 8.49 19.01 4.54
C LEU A 168 7.97 20.34 3.97
N ALA A 169 6.66 20.48 3.77
CA ALA A 169 6.06 21.74 3.33
C ALA A 169 6.38 22.89 4.30
N GLN A 170 6.38 22.64 5.61
CA GLN A 170 6.73 23.64 6.61
C GLN A 170 8.20 24.09 6.50
N VAL A 171 9.16 23.18 6.42
CA VAL A 171 10.59 23.56 6.29
C VAL A 171 10.91 24.19 4.93
N ALA A 172 10.15 23.86 3.88
CA ALA A 172 10.28 24.52 2.58
C ALA A 172 9.99 26.02 2.68
N THR A 173 9.06 26.45 3.54
CA THR A 173 8.81 27.89 3.78
C THR A 173 9.99 28.61 4.46
N GLN A 174 10.91 27.87 5.08
CA GLN A 174 12.16 28.36 5.66
C GLN A 174 13.35 28.25 4.70
N GLY A 175 13.10 28.01 3.41
CA GLY A 175 14.11 27.96 2.36
C GLY A 175 14.78 26.60 2.14
N TYR A 176 14.36 25.55 2.84
CA TYR A 176 14.88 24.19 2.60
C TYR A 176 14.41 23.67 1.24
N ARG A 177 15.29 22.96 0.53
CA ARG A 177 14.88 22.11 -0.59
C ARG A 177 14.33 20.81 -0.03
N THR A 178 13.20 20.34 -0.54
CA THR A 178 12.56 19.13 -0.04
C THR A 178 12.45 18.09 -1.15
N ALA A 179 12.63 16.83 -0.78
CA ALA A 179 12.35 15.69 -1.63
C ALA A 179 11.64 14.64 -0.79
N ASN A 180 10.56 14.05 -1.31
CA ASN A 180 9.85 12.98 -0.65
C ASN A 180 9.76 11.77 -1.59
N LEU A 181 10.57 10.75 -1.33
CA LEU A 181 10.66 9.57 -2.18
C LEU A 181 9.94 8.38 -1.52
N SER A 182 8.85 7.94 -2.12
CA SER A 182 8.22 6.66 -1.78
C SER A 182 8.86 5.51 -2.54
N PHE A 183 9.18 4.43 -1.82
CA PHE A 183 9.72 3.22 -2.43
C PHE A 183 8.67 2.38 -3.14
N GLU A 184 7.38 2.74 -3.06
CA GLU A 184 6.34 2.15 -3.91
C GLU A 184 6.54 2.48 -5.39
N LEU A 185 7.23 3.58 -5.72
CA LEU A 185 7.58 3.96 -7.10
C LEU A 185 8.64 3.06 -7.74
N ALA A 186 9.30 2.21 -6.96
CA ALA A 186 10.31 1.29 -7.47
C ALA A 186 9.67 0.01 -8.02
N ASP A 187 9.93 -0.31 -9.30
CA ASP A 187 9.64 -1.65 -9.83
C ASP A 187 10.42 -2.71 -9.06
N ARG A 188 9.72 -3.53 -8.26
CA ARG A 188 10.37 -4.57 -7.42
C ARG A 188 11.23 -5.55 -8.23
N LYS A 189 10.78 -5.92 -9.44
CA LYS A 189 11.49 -6.88 -10.31
C LYS A 189 12.71 -6.30 -11.01
N THR A 190 12.90 -4.98 -10.95
CA THR A 190 13.99 -4.28 -11.65
C THR A 190 14.93 -3.61 -10.67
N HIS A 191 14.38 -2.85 -9.73
CA HIS A 191 15.14 -2.01 -8.81
C HIS A 191 15.47 -2.74 -7.50
N PHE A 192 14.65 -3.70 -7.05
CA PHE A 192 14.93 -4.47 -5.82
C PHE A 192 15.64 -5.79 -6.09
N THR A 193 16.50 -5.83 -7.11
CA THR A 193 17.28 -7.05 -7.45
C THR A 193 18.76 -6.95 -7.06
N HIS A 194 19.34 -5.75 -7.15
CA HIS A 194 20.76 -5.50 -6.88
C HIS A 194 20.94 -4.12 -6.28
N LEU A 195 21.88 -3.98 -5.34
CA LEU A 195 22.19 -2.72 -4.68
C LEU A 195 22.49 -1.59 -5.67
N ASP A 196 23.30 -1.85 -6.71
CA ASP A 196 23.67 -0.82 -7.69
C ASP A 196 22.45 -0.22 -8.41
N LYS A 197 21.58 -1.09 -8.95
CA LYS A 197 20.34 -0.67 -9.62
C LYS A 197 19.44 0.12 -8.70
N PHE A 198 19.32 -0.32 -7.45
CA PHE A 198 18.54 0.39 -6.44
C PHE A 198 19.12 1.78 -6.16
N LEU A 199 20.43 1.90 -5.90
CA LEU A 199 21.04 3.17 -5.55
C LEU A 199 21.06 4.15 -6.73
N ARG A 200 21.20 3.68 -7.98
CA ARG A 200 21.04 4.53 -9.18
C ARG A 200 19.62 5.05 -9.30
N TRP A 201 18.62 4.18 -9.17
CA TRP A 201 17.21 4.57 -9.16
C TRP A 201 16.94 5.59 -8.05
N PHE A 202 17.46 5.35 -6.85
CA PHE A 202 17.34 6.23 -5.71
C PHE A 202 17.91 7.63 -6.00
N CYS A 203 19.16 7.72 -6.48
CA CYS A 203 19.79 9.00 -6.81
C CYS A 203 19.06 9.75 -7.93
N ILE A 204 18.60 9.07 -8.98
CA ILE A 204 17.82 9.69 -10.07
C ILE A 204 16.54 10.30 -9.53
N ASN A 205 15.77 9.55 -8.74
CA ASN A 205 14.48 10.01 -8.25
C ASN A 205 14.63 11.12 -7.20
N VAL A 206 15.63 11.05 -6.32
CA VAL A 206 15.93 12.18 -5.42
C VAL A 206 16.29 13.43 -6.21
N SER A 207 17.10 13.32 -7.27
CA SER A 207 17.43 14.48 -8.12
C SER A 207 16.20 15.07 -8.79
N ARG A 208 15.31 14.20 -9.30
CA ARG A 208 14.04 14.59 -9.93
C ARG A 208 13.13 15.32 -8.94
N GLU A 209 12.93 14.79 -7.74
CA GLU A 209 12.14 15.42 -6.68
C GLU A 209 12.71 16.78 -6.28
N LEU A 210 14.04 16.92 -6.27
CA LEU A 210 14.70 18.20 -6.03
C LEU A 210 14.65 19.14 -7.24
N GLY A 211 14.14 18.73 -8.41
CA GLY A 211 14.18 19.55 -9.63
C GLY A 211 15.59 19.78 -10.18
N ILE A 212 16.53 18.89 -9.86
CA ILE A 212 17.94 18.92 -10.32
C ILE A 212 18.09 17.89 -11.44
N SER A 213 18.77 18.26 -12.53
CA SER A 213 19.10 17.31 -13.61
C SER A 213 19.94 16.16 -13.06
N GLY A 214 19.59 14.90 -13.33
CA GLY A 214 20.43 13.79 -12.87
C GLY A 214 21.79 13.77 -13.60
N ASN A 215 22.89 13.63 -12.86
CA ASN A 215 24.23 13.46 -13.45
C ASN A 215 24.96 12.24 -12.87
N LEU A 216 24.41 11.05 -13.07
CA LEU A 216 25.09 9.83 -12.60
C LEU A 216 26.34 9.49 -13.41
N ALA A 217 26.43 9.90 -14.68
CA ALA A 217 27.54 9.51 -15.55
C ALA A 217 28.91 9.98 -15.01
N ASP A 218 28.97 11.20 -14.45
CA ASP A 218 30.22 11.79 -13.98
C ASP A 218 30.58 11.38 -12.54
N TYR A 219 29.63 10.84 -11.79
CA TYR A 219 29.75 10.60 -10.34
C TYR A 219 29.55 9.12 -9.96
N TRP A 220 29.38 8.24 -10.94
CA TRP A 220 29.12 6.83 -10.69
C TRP A 220 30.13 5.92 -11.37
N ASP A 221 30.89 5.22 -10.53
CA ASP A 221 31.86 4.22 -10.92
C ASP A 221 31.69 2.97 -10.06
N GLU A 222 30.88 2.05 -10.55
CA GLU A 222 30.60 0.78 -9.87
C GLU A 222 31.84 -0.11 -9.83
N GLU A 223 32.62 -0.17 -10.90
CA GLU A 223 33.73 -1.11 -11.05
C GLU A 223 34.92 -0.76 -10.16
N ASN A 224 35.24 0.53 -10.01
CA ASN A 224 36.41 0.95 -9.22
C ASN A 224 36.07 1.42 -7.81
N MET A 225 34.96 2.16 -7.63
CA MET A 225 34.59 2.73 -6.32
C MET A 225 33.52 1.91 -5.58
N GLY A 226 32.71 1.16 -6.33
CA GLY A 226 31.52 0.50 -5.82
C GLY A 226 30.33 1.45 -5.64
N SER A 227 29.12 0.89 -5.69
CA SER A 227 27.87 1.67 -5.69
C SER A 227 27.66 2.48 -4.40
N LYS A 228 28.15 2.01 -3.24
CA LYS A 228 28.05 2.73 -1.97
C LYS A 228 28.84 4.04 -1.96
N VAL A 229 30.09 3.97 -2.44
CA VAL A 229 30.96 5.15 -2.53
C VAL A 229 30.42 6.08 -3.61
N SER A 230 30.06 5.55 -4.79
CA SER A 230 29.45 6.32 -5.88
C SER A 230 28.20 7.09 -5.43
N CYS A 231 27.26 6.42 -4.76
CA CYS A 231 26.06 7.06 -4.20
C CYS A 231 26.41 8.16 -3.19
N THR A 232 27.35 7.88 -2.29
CA THR A 232 27.81 8.86 -1.30
C THR A 232 28.46 10.08 -1.96
N THR A 233 29.29 9.87 -2.99
CA THR A 233 29.95 10.93 -3.76
C THR A 233 28.92 11.76 -4.51
N TYR A 234 27.93 11.13 -5.14
CA TYR A 234 26.82 11.83 -5.80
C TYR A 234 26.08 12.76 -4.83
N PHE A 235 25.76 12.30 -3.62
CA PHE A 235 25.14 13.17 -2.62
C PHE A 235 26.09 14.28 -2.15
N GLU A 236 27.35 13.97 -1.83
CA GLU A 236 28.30 14.92 -1.22
C GLU A 236 28.85 15.97 -2.20
N GLU A 237 29.08 15.61 -3.45
CA GLU A 237 29.76 16.43 -4.46
C GLU A 237 28.85 16.94 -5.56
N TYR A 238 27.70 16.32 -5.77
CA TYR A 238 26.69 16.82 -6.70
C TYR A 238 25.55 17.49 -5.93
N LEU A 239 24.68 16.72 -5.27
CA LEU A 239 23.44 17.27 -4.70
C LEU A 239 23.67 18.32 -3.60
N LEU A 240 24.52 18.03 -2.61
CA LEU A 240 24.78 18.94 -1.48
C LEU A 240 25.74 20.09 -1.81
N GLN A 241 26.43 20.01 -2.96
CA GLN A 241 27.33 21.06 -3.46
C GLN A 241 26.58 22.11 -4.28
N GLN A 242 25.60 21.71 -5.09
CA GLN A 242 24.83 22.60 -5.95
C GLN A 242 23.96 23.59 -5.16
N GLU A 243 23.54 23.20 -3.95
CA GLU A 243 22.56 23.95 -3.16
C GLU A 243 23.22 24.78 -2.06
N GLU A 244 22.94 26.08 -2.01
CA GLU A 244 23.24 26.91 -0.84
C GLU A 244 22.36 26.48 0.36
N ASN A 245 21.13 26.07 0.08
CA ASN A 245 20.12 25.72 1.07
C ASN A 245 20.22 24.24 1.50
N PRO A 246 19.87 23.91 2.76
CA PRO A 246 19.80 22.52 3.20
C PRO A 246 18.72 21.71 2.47
N ILE A 247 18.95 20.41 2.36
CA ILE A 247 18.02 19.44 1.76
C ILE A 247 17.35 18.63 2.87
N ALA A 248 16.02 18.59 2.89
CA ALA A 248 15.24 17.67 3.70
C ALA A 248 14.66 16.54 2.82
N LEU A 249 15.12 15.31 3.08
CA LEU A 249 14.79 14.12 2.32
C LEU A 249 13.92 13.18 3.16
N GLY A 250 12.66 13.04 2.74
CA GLY A 250 11.74 12.00 3.22
C GLY A 250 11.89 10.71 2.42
N LEU A 251 12.01 9.59 3.12
CA LEU A 251 12.05 8.25 2.57
C LEU A 251 10.85 7.47 3.09
N ASP A 252 9.85 7.28 2.23
CA ASP A 252 8.61 6.58 2.58
C ASP A 252 8.63 5.11 2.13
N ASN A 253 7.89 4.28 2.86
CA ASN A 253 7.74 2.84 2.60
C ASN A 253 9.06 2.06 2.57
N VAL A 254 10.05 2.43 3.40
CA VAL A 254 11.36 1.74 3.41
C VAL A 254 11.27 0.27 3.81
N ASP A 255 10.16 -0.14 4.45
CA ASP A 255 9.84 -1.53 4.78
C ASP A 255 9.88 -2.45 3.55
N LEU A 256 9.63 -1.89 2.36
CA LEU A 256 9.64 -2.65 1.10
C LEU A 256 11.00 -3.25 0.77
N LEU A 257 12.09 -2.75 1.36
CA LEU A 257 13.41 -3.33 1.20
C LEU A 257 13.67 -4.51 2.14
N PHE A 258 12.90 -4.71 3.21
CA PHE A 258 13.19 -5.75 4.21
C PHE A 258 13.22 -7.19 3.66
N PRO A 259 12.45 -7.56 2.63
CA PRO A 259 12.62 -8.86 1.96
C PRO A 259 13.92 -9.03 1.15
N HIS A 260 14.73 -7.98 1.01
CA HIS A 260 15.90 -7.89 0.13
C HIS A 260 17.19 -7.58 0.93
N PRO A 261 17.74 -8.55 1.69
CA PRO A 261 18.92 -8.35 2.54
C PRO A 261 20.15 -7.81 1.82
N GLU A 262 20.35 -8.22 0.57
CA GLU A 262 21.42 -7.74 -0.30
C GLU A 262 21.35 -6.25 -0.63
N ILE A 263 20.20 -5.60 -0.38
CA ILE A 263 19.99 -4.17 -0.59
C ILE A 263 19.89 -3.45 0.75
N TYR A 264 19.03 -3.93 1.65
CA TYR A 264 18.69 -3.18 2.85
C TYR A 264 19.89 -3.01 3.79
N GLU A 265 20.76 -4.01 3.93
CA GLU A 265 21.90 -3.96 4.87
C GLU A 265 22.83 -2.81 4.52
N ASP A 266 23.18 -2.72 3.23
CA ASP A 266 24.09 -1.71 2.72
C ASP A 266 23.43 -0.33 2.59
N PHE A 267 22.18 -0.27 2.13
CA PHE A 267 21.46 1.00 2.00
C PHE A 267 21.22 1.67 3.36
N PHE A 268 20.76 0.92 4.36
CA PHE A 268 20.55 1.47 5.69
C PHE A 268 21.88 1.82 6.38
N GLY A 269 22.93 1.04 6.15
CA GLY A 269 24.29 1.38 6.55
C GLY A 269 24.77 2.71 5.94
N LEU A 270 24.43 2.99 4.68
CA LEU A 270 24.71 4.28 4.04
C LEU A 270 24.00 5.44 4.73
N LEU A 271 22.69 5.34 4.96
CA LEU A 271 21.92 6.41 5.62
C LEU A 271 22.50 6.72 7.01
N ARG A 272 22.88 5.69 7.76
CA ARG A 272 23.55 5.86 9.05
C ARG A 272 24.91 6.55 8.91
N SER A 273 25.73 6.13 7.94
CA SER A 273 27.03 6.76 7.70
C SER A 273 26.87 8.25 7.37
N TRP A 274 25.88 8.62 6.56
CA TRP A 274 25.59 10.02 6.21
C TRP A 274 25.18 10.85 7.42
N TYR A 275 24.32 10.31 8.29
CA TYR A 275 23.97 10.93 9.56
C TYR A 275 25.20 11.15 10.46
N GLU A 276 26.08 10.15 10.59
CA GLU A 276 27.29 10.27 11.40
C GLU A 276 28.30 11.27 10.81
N LYS A 277 28.46 11.29 9.48
CA LYS A 277 29.31 12.27 8.77
C LYS A 277 28.87 13.71 9.04
N ALA A 278 27.59 13.98 9.22
CA ALA A 278 27.09 15.32 9.50
C ALA A 278 27.61 15.91 10.83
N ARG A 279 28.14 15.08 11.74
CA ARG A 279 28.75 15.57 12.99
C ARG A 279 30.02 16.39 12.75
N SER A 280 30.80 16.03 11.73
CA SER A 280 32.11 16.65 11.46
C SER A 280 32.24 17.29 10.07
N ARG A 281 31.45 16.85 9.08
CA ARG A 281 31.55 17.33 7.69
C ARG A 281 30.52 18.42 7.38
N PRO A 282 30.93 19.65 7.01
CA PRO A 282 30.02 20.76 6.73
C PRO A 282 29.01 20.49 5.61
N ARG A 283 29.37 19.74 4.57
CA ARG A 283 28.43 19.39 3.49
C ARG A 283 27.30 18.50 3.98
N TRP A 284 27.62 17.47 4.76
CA TRP A 284 26.61 16.55 5.32
C TRP A 284 25.71 17.21 6.37
N LYS A 285 26.17 18.29 7.02
CA LYS A 285 25.30 19.16 7.85
C LYS A 285 24.16 19.80 7.07
N LYS A 286 24.16 19.79 5.74
CA LYS A 286 23.05 20.29 4.90
C LYS A 286 21.95 19.25 4.67
N LEU A 287 22.20 17.96 4.91
CA LEU A 287 21.18 16.93 4.74
C LEU A 287 20.33 16.81 6.02
N ARG A 288 19.01 16.66 5.87
CA ARG A 288 18.06 16.22 6.91
C ARG A 288 17.38 14.96 6.41
N LEU A 289 17.33 13.92 7.23
CA LEU A 289 16.72 12.65 6.87
C LEU A 289 15.43 12.44 7.65
N ILE A 290 14.38 11.99 6.95
CA ILE A 290 13.17 11.47 7.55
C ILE A 290 12.97 10.05 7.01
N ILE A 291 12.99 9.05 7.88
CA ILE A 291 12.82 7.64 7.51
C ILE A 291 11.46 7.17 8.03
N VAL A 292 10.60 6.70 7.14
CA VAL A 292 9.25 6.27 7.47
C VAL A 292 9.13 4.76 7.32
N HIS A 293 8.69 4.10 8.39
CA HIS A 293 8.51 2.65 8.42
C HIS A 293 7.26 2.26 9.22
N SER A 294 6.77 1.04 9.00
CA SER A 294 5.43 0.66 9.43
C SER A 294 5.40 -0.01 10.81
N THR A 295 6.50 -0.62 11.24
CA THR A 295 6.53 -1.47 12.44
C THR A 295 7.93 -1.58 13.02
N ASP A 296 8.07 -2.27 14.16
CA ASP A 296 9.38 -2.57 14.74
C ASP A 296 10.21 -3.39 13.75
N VAL A 297 11.41 -2.92 13.47
CA VAL A 297 12.28 -3.49 12.46
C VAL A 297 12.73 -4.89 12.93
N TYR A 298 12.07 -5.93 12.42
CA TYR A 298 12.36 -7.34 12.76
C TYR A 298 13.65 -7.86 12.11
N ILE A 299 14.20 -7.12 11.14
CA ILE A 299 15.45 -7.48 10.47
C ILE A 299 16.64 -7.28 11.42
N ARG A 300 17.55 -8.25 11.40
CA ARG A 300 18.81 -8.16 12.17
C ARG A 300 19.80 -7.28 11.42
N LEU A 301 19.69 -5.97 11.62
CA LEU A 301 20.77 -5.06 11.27
C LEU A 301 21.83 -5.08 12.39
N ASN A 302 23.11 -5.01 12.02
CA ASN A 302 24.15 -4.71 13.00
C ASN A 302 23.80 -3.39 13.70
N ILE A 303 23.91 -3.33 15.02
CA ILE A 303 23.55 -2.15 15.83
C ILE A 303 24.24 -0.89 15.30
N ASN A 304 25.48 -1.03 14.82
CA ASN A 304 26.29 0.06 14.29
C ASN A 304 25.97 0.43 12.83
N GLN A 305 25.16 -0.36 12.13
CA GLN A 305 24.73 -0.10 10.75
C GLN A 305 23.28 0.36 10.67
N SER A 306 22.48 0.10 11.71
CA SER A 306 21.06 0.45 11.71
C SER A 306 20.83 1.96 11.89
N PRO A 307 20.22 2.65 10.92
CA PRO A 307 19.75 4.02 11.09
C PRO A 307 18.55 4.06 12.05
N PHE A 308 17.89 2.92 12.30
CA PHE A 308 16.77 2.79 13.23
C PHE A 308 17.13 2.87 14.71
N ASN A 309 18.42 3.00 15.03
CA ASN A 309 18.92 3.17 16.39
C ASN A 309 19.50 4.57 16.66
N VAL A 310 19.34 5.51 15.73
CA VAL A 310 19.85 6.90 15.84
C VAL A 310 18.77 7.91 15.48
N GLY A 311 19.05 9.19 15.74
CA GLY A 311 18.09 10.27 15.50
C GLY A 311 16.88 10.22 16.43
N LEU A 312 15.89 11.03 16.11
CA LEU A 312 14.65 11.17 16.87
C LEU A 312 13.63 10.09 16.48
N PRO A 313 13.18 9.21 17.40
CA PRO A 313 12.05 8.34 17.16
C PRO A 313 10.72 9.09 17.35
N ILE A 314 9.81 8.93 16.41
CA ILE A 314 8.42 9.38 16.46
C ILE A 314 7.53 8.17 16.18
N GLU A 315 6.61 7.88 17.09
CA GLU A 315 5.61 6.82 16.92
C GLU A 315 4.23 7.46 16.82
N LEU A 316 3.50 7.18 15.72
CA LEU A 316 2.13 7.69 15.57
C LEU A 316 1.15 6.72 16.21
N SER A 317 0.43 7.25 17.19
CA SER A 317 -0.69 6.57 17.83
C SER A 317 -2.00 6.83 17.10
N GLU A 318 -2.99 6.03 17.43
CA GLU A 318 -4.40 6.27 17.09
C GLU A 318 -4.85 7.64 17.61
N PHE A 319 -5.84 8.22 16.93
CA PHE A 319 -6.46 9.46 17.37
C PHE A 319 -7.17 9.28 18.70
N ASN A 320 -6.92 10.21 19.61
CA ASN A 320 -7.72 10.37 20.81
C ASN A 320 -9.06 11.04 20.48
N ARG A 321 -9.99 11.00 21.44
CA ARG A 321 -11.34 11.55 21.24
C ARG A 321 -11.35 13.02 20.78
N PRO A 322 -10.57 13.95 21.38
CA PRO A 322 -10.44 15.32 20.86
C PRO A 322 -10.02 15.40 19.39
N GLN A 323 -9.07 14.58 18.96
CA GLN A 323 -8.62 14.53 17.57
C GLN A 323 -9.70 14.00 16.63
N VAL A 324 -10.47 12.99 17.06
CA VAL A 324 -11.63 12.50 16.29
C VAL A 324 -12.72 13.57 16.18
N GLN A 325 -12.96 14.34 17.25
CA GLN A 325 -13.88 15.48 17.22
C GLN A 325 -13.44 16.56 16.24
N GLU A 326 -12.15 16.88 16.21
CA GLU A 326 -11.60 17.83 15.23
C GLU A 326 -11.73 17.29 13.81
N LEU A 327 -11.45 16.01 13.57
CA LEU A 327 -11.65 15.38 12.27
C LEU A 327 -13.12 15.49 11.81
N ALA A 328 -14.07 15.14 12.69
CA ALA A 328 -15.50 15.25 12.40
C ALA A 328 -15.88 16.69 12.05
N LYS A 329 -15.35 17.68 12.78
CA LYS A 329 -15.58 19.10 12.51
C LYS A 329 -15.04 19.53 11.14
N GLN A 330 -13.86 19.05 10.72
CA GLN A 330 -13.30 19.33 9.39
C GLN A 330 -14.17 18.76 8.26
N HIS A 331 -14.95 17.72 8.54
CA HIS A 331 -15.98 17.17 7.63
C HIS A 331 -17.34 17.87 7.74
N GLY A 332 -17.51 18.86 8.62
CA GLY A 332 -18.77 19.57 8.85
C GLY A 332 -19.72 18.86 9.82
N LEU A 333 -19.25 17.82 10.52
CA LEU A 333 -20.04 16.98 11.46
C LEU A 333 -19.80 17.36 12.94
N GLY A 334 -19.32 18.57 13.22
CA GLY A 334 -18.92 18.99 14.57
C GLY A 334 -20.04 19.00 15.62
N GLY A 335 -21.31 18.97 15.20
CA GLY A 335 -22.46 18.85 16.10
C GLY A 335 -22.78 17.41 16.52
N GLU A 336 -22.26 16.40 15.83
CA GLU A 336 -22.64 14.98 16.00
C GLU A 336 -21.75 14.24 17.00
N THR A 337 -21.61 14.79 18.20
CA THR A 337 -20.71 14.23 19.22
C THR A 337 -21.18 12.88 19.78
N SER A 338 -22.48 12.58 19.72
CA SER A 338 -23.05 11.30 20.18
C SER A 338 -22.64 10.10 19.34
N PHE A 339 -22.26 10.32 18.07
CA PHE A 339 -21.85 9.26 17.16
C PHE A 339 -20.36 8.88 17.28
N ILE A 340 -19.53 9.79 17.81
CA ILE A 340 -18.08 9.62 17.90
C ILE A 340 -17.71 8.42 18.77
N ASP A 341 -18.29 8.31 19.97
CA ASP A 341 -17.93 7.24 20.90
C ASP A 341 -18.34 5.84 20.37
N PRO A 342 -19.55 5.63 19.80
CA PRO A 342 -19.89 4.38 19.10
C PRO A 342 -18.97 4.05 17.91
N LEU A 343 -18.64 5.04 17.06
CA LEU A 343 -17.74 4.82 15.93
C LEU A 343 -16.34 4.45 16.40
N MET A 344 -15.79 5.16 17.39
CA MET A 344 -14.50 4.82 17.99
C MET A 344 -14.53 3.45 18.68
N GLY A 345 -15.66 3.03 19.25
CA GLY A 345 -15.84 1.67 19.76
C GLY A 345 -15.65 0.61 18.67
N LEU A 346 -16.10 0.89 17.44
CA LEU A 346 -16.00 0.00 16.30
C LEU A 346 -14.61 0.04 15.63
N VAL A 347 -14.11 1.23 15.27
CA VAL A 347 -12.89 1.37 14.44
C VAL A 347 -11.66 1.84 15.22
N GLY A 348 -11.79 2.04 16.54
CA GLY A 348 -10.74 2.65 17.35
C GLY A 348 -10.50 4.11 16.98
N GLY A 349 -9.30 4.61 17.28
CA GLY A 349 -8.85 5.92 16.80
C GLY A 349 -8.19 5.85 15.42
N HIS A 350 -8.56 4.89 14.56
CA HIS A 350 -7.85 4.65 13.30
C HIS A 350 -8.08 5.80 12.29
N PRO A 351 -7.06 6.61 11.94
CA PRO A 351 -7.24 7.84 11.16
C PRO A 351 -7.97 7.63 9.83
N TYR A 352 -7.53 6.66 9.03
CA TYR A 352 -8.13 6.38 7.72
C TYR A 352 -9.59 5.90 7.80
N LEU A 353 -9.93 4.99 8.73
CA LEU A 353 -11.29 4.47 8.86
C LEU A 353 -12.26 5.55 9.35
N LEU A 354 -11.79 6.41 10.27
CA LEU A 354 -12.56 7.56 10.75
C LEU A 354 -12.78 8.59 9.65
N ASP A 355 -11.74 8.94 8.91
CA ASP A 355 -11.83 9.88 7.78
C ASP A 355 -12.81 9.37 6.71
N TRP A 356 -12.74 8.07 6.38
CA TRP A 356 -13.68 7.44 5.46
C TRP A 356 -15.12 7.53 5.99
N ALA A 357 -15.39 7.15 7.24
CA ALA A 357 -16.73 7.24 7.82
C ALA A 357 -17.29 8.67 7.77
N PHE A 358 -16.50 9.66 8.18
CA PHE A 358 -16.95 11.06 8.16
C PHE A 358 -17.14 11.60 6.75
N SER A 359 -16.26 11.26 5.82
CA SER A 359 -16.40 11.63 4.40
C SER A 359 -17.65 11.01 3.79
N TYR A 360 -17.93 9.75 4.10
CA TYR A 360 -19.13 9.04 3.64
C TYR A 360 -20.41 9.68 4.19
N LEU A 361 -20.46 9.96 5.50
CA LEU A 361 -21.63 10.60 6.14
C LEU A 361 -21.87 12.03 5.63
N LYS A 362 -20.80 12.77 5.34
CA LYS A 362 -20.91 14.09 4.71
C LYS A 362 -21.61 14.02 3.35
N ASN A 363 -21.30 12.99 2.56
CA ASN A 363 -21.87 12.80 1.22
C ASN A 363 -23.25 12.11 1.24
N HIS A 364 -23.59 11.44 2.35
CA HIS A 364 -24.82 10.69 2.54
C HIS A 364 -25.49 11.03 3.89
N PRO A 365 -25.94 12.28 4.09
CA PRO A 365 -26.49 12.73 5.38
C PRO A 365 -27.77 11.97 5.79
N GLU A 366 -28.47 11.38 4.82
CA GLU A 366 -29.69 10.59 4.99
C GLU A 366 -29.47 9.25 5.70
N ILE A 367 -28.23 8.75 5.75
CA ILE A 367 -27.95 7.43 6.30
C ILE A 367 -28.03 7.46 7.83
N PRO A 368 -28.84 6.59 8.47
CA PRO A 368 -28.85 6.44 9.91
C PRO A 368 -27.50 5.95 10.43
N ARG A 369 -27.04 6.54 11.53
CA ARG A 369 -25.71 6.26 12.11
C ARG A 369 -25.65 4.84 12.65
N GLU A 370 -26.77 4.38 13.21
CA GLU A 370 -26.98 3.02 13.70
C GLU A 370 -26.88 2.01 12.55
N GLN A 371 -27.44 2.33 11.38
CA GLN A 371 -27.34 1.48 10.19
C GLN A 371 -25.88 1.37 9.71
N LEU A 372 -25.16 2.51 9.65
CA LEU A 372 -23.75 2.51 9.26
C LEU A 372 -22.92 1.61 10.18
N LEU A 373 -23.08 1.72 11.50
CA LEU A 373 -22.34 0.90 12.46
C LEU A 373 -22.69 -0.58 12.36
N ALA A 374 -23.96 -0.91 12.15
CA ALA A 374 -24.41 -2.30 12.02
C ALA A 374 -23.94 -2.97 10.73
N GLU A 375 -23.90 -2.23 9.61
CA GLU A 375 -23.48 -2.77 8.31
C GLU A 375 -21.96 -2.72 8.11
N ALA A 376 -21.23 -1.83 8.81
CA ALA A 376 -19.79 -1.62 8.68
C ALA A 376 -18.91 -2.89 8.65
N PRO A 377 -19.12 -3.92 9.50
CA PRO A 377 -18.32 -5.15 9.49
C PRO A 377 -18.81 -6.19 8.46
N THR A 378 -19.64 -5.81 7.48
CA THR A 378 -20.24 -6.72 6.49
C THR A 378 -19.84 -6.34 5.06
N GLU A 379 -20.12 -7.24 4.10
CA GLU A 379 -19.94 -6.98 2.66
C GLU A 379 -20.83 -5.84 2.11
N ARG A 380 -21.80 -5.37 2.90
CA ARG A 380 -22.67 -4.23 2.56
C ARG A 380 -22.18 -2.91 3.18
N GLY A 381 -21.26 -2.99 4.13
CA GLY A 381 -20.75 -1.84 4.88
C GLY A 381 -19.81 -0.98 4.07
N ILE A 382 -19.61 0.26 4.55
CA ILE A 382 -18.73 1.24 3.91
C ILE A 382 -17.26 0.80 3.83
N TYR A 383 -16.87 -0.17 4.65
CA TYR A 383 -15.51 -0.70 4.71
C TYR A 383 -15.32 -2.01 3.91
N ALA A 384 -16.33 -2.50 3.19
CA ALA A 384 -16.28 -3.81 2.53
C ALA A 384 -15.06 -3.95 1.59
N SER A 385 -14.79 -2.97 0.74
CA SER A 385 -13.64 -2.99 -0.18
C SER A 385 -12.30 -3.05 0.57
N HIS A 386 -12.18 -2.30 1.67
CA HIS A 386 -11.00 -2.30 2.55
C HIS A 386 -10.77 -3.65 3.21
N LEU A 387 -11.83 -4.21 3.81
CA LEU A 387 -11.78 -5.49 4.50
C LEU A 387 -11.49 -6.64 3.52
N ARG A 388 -12.09 -6.61 2.32
CA ARG A 388 -11.82 -7.58 1.26
C ARG A 388 -10.37 -7.55 0.78
N LYS A 389 -9.75 -6.36 0.67
CA LYS A 389 -8.32 -6.24 0.33
C LYS A 389 -7.44 -6.97 1.36
N TYR A 390 -7.70 -6.78 2.64
CA TYR A 390 -6.99 -7.52 3.69
C TYR A 390 -7.28 -9.01 3.64
N TRP A 391 -8.52 -9.42 3.40
CA TRP A 391 -8.89 -10.83 3.27
C TRP A 391 -8.13 -11.52 2.12
N LEU A 392 -8.08 -10.90 0.92
CA LEU A 392 -7.33 -11.44 -0.21
C LEU A 392 -5.82 -11.53 0.10
N ASN A 393 -5.25 -10.51 0.74
CA ASN A 393 -3.85 -10.51 1.14
C ASN A 393 -3.56 -11.64 2.15
N LEU A 394 -4.43 -11.83 3.14
CA LEU A 394 -4.30 -12.92 4.10
C LEU A 394 -4.39 -14.28 3.40
N GLN A 395 -5.38 -14.50 2.53
CA GLN A 395 -5.55 -15.77 1.82
C GLN A 395 -4.36 -16.16 0.94
N SER A 396 -3.65 -15.18 0.39
CA SER A 396 -2.43 -15.43 -0.38
C SER A 396 -1.27 -15.98 0.48
N ASN A 397 -1.36 -15.89 1.82
CA ASN A 397 -0.38 -16.36 2.78
C ASN A 397 -1.05 -17.18 3.90
N LEU A 398 -1.07 -18.50 3.75
CA LEU A 398 -1.73 -19.42 4.67
C LEU A 398 -1.16 -19.35 6.10
N ASP A 399 0.15 -19.15 6.25
CA ASP A 399 0.78 -19.03 7.57
C ASP A 399 0.33 -17.76 8.29
N LEU A 400 0.25 -16.64 7.57
CA LEU A 400 -0.21 -15.37 8.10
C LEU A 400 -1.71 -15.40 8.43
N THR A 401 -2.52 -16.08 7.60
CA THR A 401 -3.93 -16.36 7.89
C THR A 401 -4.07 -17.16 9.17
N ALA A 402 -3.33 -18.25 9.32
CA ALA A 402 -3.37 -19.08 10.52
C ALA A 402 -2.92 -18.31 11.77
N ALA A 403 -1.90 -17.47 11.65
CA ALA A 403 -1.46 -16.59 12.73
C ALA A 403 -2.55 -15.60 13.14
N PHE A 404 -3.23 -14.96 12.18
CA PHE A 404 -4.30 -14.02 12.48
C PHE A 404 -5.55 -14.71 13.05
N LYS A 405 -5.91 -15.91 12.56
CA LYS A 405 -6.96 -16.74 13.15
C LYS A 405 -6.70 -16.98 14.64
N LYS A 406 -5.47 -17.33 15.01
CA LYS A 406 -5.11 -17.51 16.44
C LYS A 406 -5.37 -16.26 17.26
N VAL A 407 -5.05 -15.08 16.73
CA VAL A 407 -5.30 -13.79 17.41
C VAL A 407 -6.79 -13.52 17.59
N LEU A 408 -7.63 -13.92 16.63
CA LEU A 408 -9.09 -13.76 16.70
C LEU A 408 -9.76 -14.72 17.69
N THR A 409 -9.27 -15.95 17.79
CA THR A 409 -9.93 -17.01 18.58
C THR A 409 -9.42 -17.15 20.02
N SER A 410 -8.23 -16.64 20.32
CA SER A 410 -7.59 -16.88 21.63
C SER A 410 -7.97 -15.81 22.65
N PRO A 411 -8.55 -16.18 23.81
CA PRO A 411 -8.75 -15.26 24.94
C PRO A 411 -7.46 -14.96 25.71
N GLU A 412 -6.36 -15.69 25.46
CA GLU A 412 -5.06 -15.53 26.12
C GLU A 412 -3.95 -15.04 25.16
N THR A 413 -2.84 -14.54 25.72
CA THR A 413 -1.59 -14.16 25.03
C THR A 413 -1.20 -15.17 23.95
N VAL A 414 -1.42 -14.83 22.68
CA VAL A 414 -0.89 -15.61 21.56
C VAL A 414 0.56 -15.22 21.33
N LYS A 415 1.49 -16.13 21.65
CA LYS A 415 2.87 -16.00 21.17
C LYS A 415 2.91 -16.40 19.69
N LEU A 416 2.91 -15.39 18.83
CA LEU A 416 3.17 -15.58 17.39
C LEU A 416 4.67 -15.62 17.12
N GLU A 417 5.02 -16.23 15.99
CA GLU A 417 6.38 -16.13 15.46
C GLU A 417 6.67 -14.64 15.12
N PRO A 418 7.87 -14.12 15.44
CA PRO A 418 8.18 -12.69 15.29
C PRO A 418 7.89 -12.07 13.92
N ILE A 419 8.15 -12.78 12.81
CA ILE A 419 7.89 -12.30 11.45
C ILE A 419 6.38 -12.20 11.20
N GLN A 420 5.61 -13.17 11.65
CA GLN A 420 4.14 -13.15 11.51
C GLN A 420 3.53 -12.01 12.33
N ALA A 421 3.97 -11.85 13.59
CA ALA A 421 3.54 -10.74 14.45
C ALA A 421 3.84 -9.38 13.79
N TYR A 422 5.07 -9.22 13.27
CA TYR A 422 5.49 -8.04 12.55
C TYR A 422 4.60 -7.76 11.34
N GLN A 423 4.37 -8.75 10.47
CA GLN A 423 3.57 -8.58 9.26
C GLN A 423 2.15 -8.12 9.57
N LEU A 424 1.49 -8.77 10.54
CA LEU A 424 0.13 -8.39 10.96
C LEU A 424 0.07 -6.98 11.56
N GLN A 425 1.07 -6.60 12.36
CA GLN A 425 1.15 -5.28 12.96
C GLN A 425 1.44 -4.21 11.89
N SER A 426 2.26 -4.53 10.88
CA SER A 426 2.63 -3.64 9.77
C SER A 426 1.45 -3.32 8.88
N MET A 427 0.64 -4.35 8.61
CA MET A 427 -0.65 -4.22 7.94
C MET A 427 -1.66 -3.43 8.78
N GLY A 428 -1.42 -3.23 10.08
CA GLY A 428 -2.36 -2.55 10.98
C GLY A 428 -3.55 -3.41 11.41
N LEU A 429 -3.53 -4.72 11.16
CA LEU A 429 -4.61 -5.63 11.56
C LEU A 429 -4.61 -5.93 13.07
N VAL A 430 -3.44 -5.91 13.70
CA VAL A 430 -3.27 -6.18 15.13
C VAL A 430 -2.54 -5.04 15.83
N LYS A 431 -2.68 -4.99 17.16
CA LYS A 431 -1.90 -4.13 18.05
C LYS A 431 -1.38 -4.93 19.25
N LEU A 432 -0.33 -4.41 19.87
CA LEU A 432 0.25 -4.97 21.07
C LEU A 432 -0.40 -4.30 22.29
N SER A 433 -0.96 -5.08 23.20
CA SER A 433 -1.54 -4.64 24.46
C SER A 433 -0.84 -5.38 25.60
N GLY A 434 0.18 -4.75 26.19
CA GLY A 434 1.16 -5.45 27.04
C GLY A 434 1.93 -6.50 26.23
N ASP A 435 1.91 -7.76 26.66
CA ASP A 435 2.50 -8.89 25.93
C ASP A 435 1.52 -9.62 24.99
N ARG A 436 0.31 -9.06 24.78
CA ARG A 436 -0.76 -9.67 23.99
C ARG A 436 -0.87 -9.02 22.62
N LEU A 437 -1.03 -9.84 21.58
CA LEU A 437 -1.49 -9.38 20.28
C LEU A 437 -3.01 -9.51 20.24
N GLU A 438 -3.68 -8.42 19.90
CA GLU A 438 -5.13 -8.36 19.75
C GLU A 438 -5.50 -7.68 18.42
N PRO A 439 -6.71 -7.93 17.87
CA PRO A 439 -7.20 -7.19 16.72
C PRO A 439 -7.17 -5.69 17.02
N ARG A 440 -6.76 -4.88 16.04
CA ARG A 440 -6.57 -3.45 16.25
C ARG A 440 -7.86 -2.75 16.69
N CYS A 441 -8.96 -3.10 16.02
CA CYS A 441 -10.29 -2.57 16.28
C CYS A 441 -11.35 -3.66 16.11
N ASP A 442 -12.54 -3.39 16.65
CA ASP A 442 -13.66 -4.30 16.68
C ASP A 442 -14.20 -4.59 15.26
N LEU A 443 -14.10 -3.63 14.34
CA LEU A 443 -14.41 -3.81 12.91
C LEU A 443 -13.67 -5.03 12.32
N TYR A 444 -12.35 -5.10 12.57
CA TYR A 444 -11.53 -6.20 12.08
C TYR A 444 -11.88 -7.50 12.81
N TYR A 445 -12.08 -7.45 14.13
CA TYR A 445 -12.50 -8.61 14.89
C TYR A 445 -13.81 -9.22 14.34
N GLN A 446 -14.85 -8.42 14.18
CA GLN A 446 -16.16 -8.89 13.72
C GLN A 446 -16.11 -9.44 12.29
N TYR A 447 -15.52 -8.68 11.35
CA TYR A 447 -15.47 -9.12 9.94
C TYR A 447 -14.65 -10.40 9.78
N PHE A 448 -13.45 -10.46 10.35
CA PHE A 448 -12.57 -11.60 10.13
C PHE A 448 -12.93 -12.83 10.96
N SER A 449 -13.57 -12.67 12.13
CA SER A 449 -14.10 -13.82 12.86
C SER A 449 -15.17 -14.57 12.05
N ASN A 450 -16.04 -13.82 11.34
CA ASN A 450 -17.07 -14.41 10.48
C ASN A 450 -16.49 -15.02 9.19
N ASN A 451 -15.49 -14.38 8.58
CA ASN A 451 -14.98 -14.79 7.26
C ASN A 451 -13.79 -15.75 7.31
N LEU A 452 -13.09 -15.87 8.44
CA LEU A 452 -11.97 -16.79 8.65
C LEU A 452 -12.29 -17.93 9.62
N GLY A 453 -13.43 -17.89 10.32
CA GLY A 453 -13.85 -18.91 11.29
C GLY A 453 -14.12 -20.30 10.71
N ASP A 454 -14.53 -20.39 9.44
CA ASP A 454 -15.09 -21.61 8.84
C ASP A 454 -14.22 -22.28 7.75
N ILE A 455 -12.88 -22.23 7.87
CA ILE A 455 -11.95 -23.00 7.00
C ILE A 455 -10.97 -23.84 7.81
#